data_AF-A0A5N6MG60-F1
#
_entry.id   AF-A0A5N6MG60-F1
#
_cell.length_a   1.000
_cell.length_b   1.000
_cell.length_c   1.000
_cell.angle_alpha   90.00
_cell.angle_beta   90.00
_cell.angle_gamma   90.00
#
_symmetry.space_group_name_H-M   'P 1'
#
loop_
_entity.id
_entity.type
_entity.pdbx_description
1 polymer ?
#
loop_
_entity_poly.entity_id
_entity_poly.type
_entity_poly.pdbx_seq_one_letter_code
_entity_poly.pdbx_strand_id
1 'polypeptide(L)'
;MNPKTSSFVASSMIISALLQTSFLKFGRLVKVKEQVVAGVIYYLTFEAYDGGNTKVYEAKVWVKPWMNFKQLQEFKLSSVR
;
A
#
# COMPACT_ATOMS: atom_id res chain seq x y z
N MET A 1 -9.82 -8.64 18.69
CA MET A 1 -9.51 -7.57 17.70
C MET A 1 -10.36 -7.82 16.46
N ASN A 2 -11.20 -6.86 16.10
CA ASN A 2 -12.17 -7.00 15.03
C ASN A 2 -11.45 -6.88 13.67
N PRO A 3 -11.45 -7.91 12.81
CA PRO A 3 -10.60 -7.96 11.61
C PRO A 3 -10.91 -6.84 10.61
N LYS A 4 -12.15 -6.32 10.62
CA LYS A 4 -12.58 -5.25 9.71
C LYS A 4 -12.01 -3.87 10.06
N THR A 5 -11.73 -3.59 11.34
CA THR A 5 -11.15 -2.31 11.75
C THR A 5 -9.63 -2.26 11.60
N SER A 6 -8.96 -3.41 11.52
CA SER A 6 -7.50 -3.50 11.30
C SER A 6 -7.10 -3.19 9.84
N SER A 7 -7.94 -3.63 8.89
CA SER A 7 -7.75 -3.48 7.43
C SER A 7 -7.59 -2.02 6.97
N PHE A 8 -8.47 -1.14 7.42
CA PHE A 8 -8.49 0.27 6.98
C PHE A 8 -7.30 1.07 7.55
N VAL A 9 -6.99 0.87 8.84
CA VAL A 9 -5.89 1.59 9.50
C VAL A 9 -4.54 1.13 8.97
N ALA A 10 -4.37 -0.18 8.73
CA ALA A 10 -3.17 -0.74 8.14
C ALA A 10 -2.93 -0.22 6.71
N SER A 11 -3.96 -0.21 5.86
CA SER A 11 -3.85 0.29 4.48
C SER A 11 -3.48 1.78 4.45
N SER A 12 -4.10 2.61 5.28
CA SER A 12 -3.79 4.05 5.38
C SER A 12 -2.36 4.31 5.86
N MET A 13 -1.91 3.59 6.89
CA MET A 13 -0.57 3.77 7.45
C MET A 13 0.54 3.30 6.49
N ILE A 14 0.25 2.26 5.70
CA ILE A 14 1.17 1.76 4.67
C ILE A 14 1.32 2.78 3.54
N ILE A 15 0.22 3.34 3.03
CA ILE A 15 0.24 4.34 1.96
C ILE A 15 1.02 5.59 2.40
N SER A 16 0.77 6.10 3.61
CA SER A 16 1.48 7.26 4.14
C SER A 16 3.00 7.03 4.21
N ALA A 17 3.42 5.84 4.66
CA ALA A 17 4.85 5.50 4.72
C ALA A 17 5.50 5.43 3.32
N LEU A 18 4.80 4.90 2.32
CA LEU A 18 5.30 4.81 0.95
C LEU A 18 5.45 6.18 0.29
N LEU A 19 4.50 7.08 0.52
CA LEU A 19 4.52 8.42 -0.05
C LEU A 19 5.60 9.30 0.59
N GLN A 20 5.83 9.16 1.90
CA GLN A 20 6.95 9.85 2.57
C GLN A 20 8.30 9.45 1.98
N THR A 21 8.49 8.20 1.57
CA THR A 21 9.74 7.74 0.96
C THR A 21 9.94 8.22 -0.49
N SER A 22 8.88 8.65 -1.19
CA SER A 22 8.94 8.94 -2.63
C SER A 22 8.61 10.39 -3.00
N PHE A 23 8.39 11.29 -2.03
CA PHE A 23 7.95 12.69 -2.27
C PHE A 23 6.68 12.82 -3.13
N LEU A 24 5.91 11.73 -3.24
CA LEU A 24 4.67 11.67 -3.99
C LEU A 24 3.53 12.19 -3.13
N LYS A 25 2.61 12.97 -3.70
CA LYS A 25 1.38 13.35 -2.99
C LYS A 25 0.33 12.27 -3.20
N PHE A 26 -0.26 11.77 -2.12
CA PHE A 26 -1.41 10.86 -2.23
C PHE A 26 -2.52 11.52 -3.05
N GLY A 27 -3.02 10.81 -4.05
CA GLY A 27 -4.26 11.17 -4.73
C GLY A 27 -5.42 10.38 -4.15
N ARG A 28 -5.53 9.13 -4.59
CA ARG A 28 -6.66 8.27 -4.25
C ARG A 28 -6.27 6.81 -4.19
N LEU A 29 -6.90 6.06 -3.30
CA LEU A 29 -6.81 4.60 -3.29
C LEU A 29 -7.76 4.03 -4.35
N VAL A 30 -7.20 3.37 -5.36
CA VAL A 30 -7.95 2.75 -6.46
C VAL A 30 -8.42 1.36 -6.06
N LYS A 31 -7.52 0.58 -5.45
CA LYS A 31 -7.79 -0.80 -5.10
C LYS A 31 -6.97 -1.26 -3.91
N VAL A 32 -7.60 -2.06 -3.08
CA VAL A 32 -6.94 -2.83 -2.02
C VAL A 32 -7.34 -4.28 -2.20
N LYS A 33 -6.36 -5.18 -2.16
CA LYS A 33 -6.59 -6.60 -1.98
C LYS A 33 -5.77 -7.08 -0.80
N GLU A 34 -6.37 -7.95 -0.03
CA GLU A 34 -5.73 -8.61 1.10
C GLU A 34 -5.61 -10.08 0.78
N GLN A 35 -4.45 -10.66 1.05
CA GLN A 35 -4.21 -12.08 0.88
C GLN A 35 -3.59 -12.64 2.15
N VAL A 36 -4.30 -13.59 2.76
CA VAL A 36 -3.80 -14.33 3.92
C VAL A 36 -2.85 -15.41 3.43
N VAL A 37 -1.62 -15.36 3.92
CA VAL A 37 -0.55 -16.35 3.66
C VAL A 37 0.04 -16.74 5.03
N ALA A 38 1.34 -17.06 5.12
CA ALA A 38 2.07 -17.00 6.40
C ALA A 38 2.23 -15.53 6.88
N GLY A 39 1.13 -14.78 6.92
CA GLY A 39 1.02 -13.35 7.19
C GLY A 39 -0.21 -12.77 6.48
N VAL A 40 -0.24 -11.46 6.28
CA VAL A 40 -1.16 -10.79 5.38
C VAL A 40 -0.34 -10.01 4.36
N ILE A 41 -0.53 -10.30 3.08
CA ILE A 41 -0.02 -9.48 1.99
C ILE A 41 -1.11 -8.52 1.57
N TYR A 42 -0.80 -7.23 1.61
CA TYR A 42 -1.62 -6.15 1.10
C TYR A 42 -1.13 -5.77 -0.29
N TYR A 43 -2.00 -5.91 -1.29
CA TYR A 43 -1.80 -5.37 -2.63
C TYR A 43 -2.56 -4.06 -2.71
N LEU A 44 -1.83 -2.97 -2.80
CA LEU A 44 -2.36 -1.63 -2.82
C LEU A 44 -2.15 -1.04 -4.21
N THR A 45 -3.21 -0.54 -4.82
CA THR A 45 -3.14 0.25 -6.05
C THR A 45 -3.66 1.63 -5.73
N PHE A 46 -2.84 2.66 -5.89
CA PHE A 46 -3.22 4.04 -5.56
C PHE A 46 -2.67 5.01 -6.59
N GLU A 47 -3.40 6.10 -6.80
CA GLU A 47 -2.96 7.25 -7.57
C GLU A 47 -2.15 8.17 -6.67
N ALA A 48 -1.03 8.65 -7.20
CA ALA A 48 -0.24 9.69 -6.57
C ALA A 48 0.19 10.73 -7.60
N TYR A 49 0.34 11.97 -7.15
CA TYR A 49 0.79 13.08 -7.98
C TYR A 49 2.32 13.16 -7.94
N ASP A 50 2.92 13.08 -9.12
CA ASP A 50 4.36 13.13 -9.37
C ASP A 50 4.65 14.26 -10.36
N GLY A 51 5.28 15.34 -9.89
CA GLY A 51 5.66 16.47 -10.75
C GLY A 51 4.49 17.11 -11.53
N GLY A 52 3.28 17.09 -10.97
CA GLY A 52 2.07 17.64 -11.61
C GLY A 52 1.27 16.65 -12.45
N ASN A 53 1.74 15.42 -12.64
CA ASN A 53 1.00 14.36 -13.33
C ASN A 53 0.48 13.32 -12.34
N THR A 54 -0.77 12.90 -12.50
CA THR A 54 -1.34 11.79 -11.73
C THR A 54 -0.84 10.47 -12.31
N LYS A 55 -0.23 9.65 -11.46
CA LYS A 55 0.34 8.35 -11.82
C LYS A 55 -0.23 7.28 -10.89
N VAL A 56 -0.51 6.09 -11.44
CA VAL A 56 -0.98 4.95 -10.65
C VAL A 56 0.23 4.14 -10.19
N TYR A 57 0.27 3.83 -8.91
CA TYR A 57 1.30 3.02 -8.28
C TYR A 57 0.71 1.74 -7.71
N GLU A 58 1.49 0.68 -7.79
CA GLU A 58 1.21 -0.62 -7.19
C GLU A 58 2.25 -0.90 -6.11
N ALA A 59 1.77 -1.22 -4.92
CA ALA A 59 2.59 -1.60 -3.79
C ALA A 59 2.15 -2.96 -3.25
N LYS A 60 3.11 -3.81 -2.89
CA LYS A 60 2.89 -5.07 -2.19
C LYS A 60 3.57 -5.04 -0.85
N VAL A 61 2.81 -5.18 0.22
CA VAL A 61 3.35 -5.12 1.59
C VAL A 61 3.00 -6.39 2.33
N TRP A 62 4.01 -7.08 2.83
CA TRP A 62 3.83 -8.28 3.64
C TRP A 62 3.96 -7.94 5.12
N VAL A 63 2.92 -8.24 5.87
CA VAL A 63 2.84 -8.00 7.31
C VAL A 63 2.66 -9.33 8.03
N LYS A 64 3.47 -9.60 9.04
CA LYS A 64 3.32 -10.73 9.97
C LYS A 64 3.22 -10.16 11.39
N PRO A 65 1.99 -9.95 11.90
CA PRO A 65 1.78 -9.29 13.20
C PRO A 65 2.50 -10.00 14.35
N TRP A 66 2.53 -11.33 14.34
CA TRP A 66 3.17 -12.15 15.38
C TRP A 66 4.70 -12.08 15.39
N MET A 67 5.33 -11.59 14.32
CA MET A 67 6.78 -11.38 14.26
C MET A 67 7.17 -9.90 14.31
N ASN A 68 6.21 -8.99 14.48
CA ASN A 68 6.41 -7.55 14.24
C ASN A 68 7.09 -7.24 12.90
N PHE A 69 6.83 -8.09 11.89
CA PHE A 69 7.49 -8.00 10.59
C PHE A 69 6.61 -7.25 9.60
N LYS A 70 7.14 -6.22 8.97
CA LYS A 70 6.53 -5.49 7.87
C LYS A 70 7.58 -5.24 6.80
N GLN A 71 7.34 -5.73 5.59
CA GLN A 71 8.25 -5.55 4.46
C GLN A 71 7.50 -5.12 3.22
N LEU A 72 8.00 -4.06 2.57
CA LEU A 72 7.60 -3.69 1.21
C LEU A 72 8.26 -4.67 0.24
N GLN A 73 7.47 -5.52 -0.38
CA GLN A 73 7.95 -6.50 -1.36
C GLN A 73 8.11 -5.89 -2.74
N GLU A 74 7.19 -5.01 -3.13
CA GLU A 74 7.20 -4.42 -4.46
C GLU A 74 6.62 -3.01 -4.38
N PHE A 75 7.24 -2.08 -5.08
CA PHE A 75 6.71 -0.75 -5.31
C PHE A 75 7.05 -0.35 -6.74
N LYS A 76 6.02 -0.20 -7.57
CA LYS A 76 6.20 0.12 -8.98
C LYS A 76 5.15 1.08 -9.47
N LEU A 77 5.53 1.86 -10.47
CA LEU A 77 4.58 2.59 -11.29
C LEU A 77 3.78 1.57 -12.11
N SER A 78 2.45 1.57 -11.94
CA SER A 78 1.56 0.85 -12.86
C SER A 78 1.55 1.65 -14.16
N SER A 79 2.36 1.21 -15.12
CA SER A 79 2.34 1.79 -16.47
C SER A 79 1.05 1.31 -17.13
N VAL A 80 -0.03 2.05 -16.90
CA VAL A 80 -1.24 1.96 -17.71
C VAL A 80 -0.88 2.56 -19.05
N ARG A 81 -0.63 1.71 -20.05
CA ARG A 81 -0.58 2.10 -21.46
C ARG A 81 -1.99 2.32 -21.97
#